data_AF-A0A4S4LMD6-F1
#
_entry.id   AF-A0A4S4LMD6-F1
#
_cell.length_a   1.000
_cell.length_b   1.000
_cell.length_c   1.000
_cell.angle_alpha   90.00
_cell.angle_beta   90.00
_cell.angle_gamma   90.00
#
_symmetry.space_group_name_H-M   'P 1'
#
loop_
_entity.id
_entity.type
_entity.pdbx_description
1 polymer ?
#
loop_
_entity_poly.entity_id
_entity_poly.type
_entity_poly.pdbx_seq_one_letter_code
_entity_poly.pdbx_strand_id
1 'polypeptide(L)' 'MFEQRPDGNKSRSFDYDMNNAVTFMRAQRVHKTLLDRYNPLIDLTAEERIEATARRVGLNMPISPKIDKSE' A
#
# COMPACT_ATOMS: atom_id res chain seq x y z
N MET A 1 -54.27 -5.25 0.41
CA MET A 1 -53.26 -4.29 0.89
C MET A 1 -52.34 -5.03 1.86
N PHE A 2 -51.14 -5.43 1.43
CA PHE A 2 -50.14 -6.06 2.30
C PHE A 2 -49.14 -5.00 2.75
N GLU A 3 -49.24 -4.56 4.00
CA GLU A 3 -48.20 -3.76 4.65
C GLU A 3 -47.02 -4.67 4.99
N GLN A 4 -45.95 -4.56 4.19
CA GLN A 4 -44.66 -5.15 4.55
C GLN A 4 -44.11 -4.38 5.75
N ARG A 5 -44.16 -5.01 6.92
CA ARG A 5 -43.45 -4.52 8.11
C ARG A 5 -41.94 -4.60 7.83
N PRO A 6 -41.15 -3.54 8.07
CA PRO A 6 -39.71 -3.62 7.88
C PRO A 6 -39.12 -4.59 8.92
N ASP A 7 -38.46 -5.64 8.45
CA ASP A 7 -37.81 -6.63 9.30
C ASP A 7 -36.69 -5.95 10.11
N GLY A 8 -36.95 -5.64 11.39
CA GLY A 8 -35.98 -4.97 12.28
C GLY A 8 -34.64 -5.69 12.45
N ASN A 9 -34.57 -6.96 12.03
CA ASN A 9 -33.33 -7.73 11.99
C ASN A 9 -32.37 -7.27 10.86
N LYS A 10 -32.92 -6.83 9.72
CA LYS A 10 -32.12 -6.31 8.59
C LYS A 10 -31.42 -5.00 8.95
N SER A 11 -32.06 -4.14 9.75
CA SER A 11 -31.45 -2.90 10.24
C SER A 11 -30.20 -3.18 11.08
N ARG A 12 -30.26 -4.14 12.01
CA ARG A 12 -29.10 -4.49 12.85
C ARG A 12 -27.95 -5.08 12.05
N SER A 13 -28.26 -5.92 11.05
CA SER A 13 -27.24 -6.45 10.14
C SER A 13 -26.57 -5.32 9.35
N PHE A 14 -27.37 -4.41 8.81
CA PHE A 14 -26.86 -3.26 8.06
C PHE A 14 -25.94 -2.38 8.92
N ASP A 15 -26.33 -2.07 10.15
CA ASP A 15 -25.50 -1.27 11.07
C ASP A 15 -24.17 -1.97 11.39
N TYR A 16 -24.18 -3.29 11.57
CA TYR A 16 -22.97 -4.08 11.77
C TYR A 16 -22.05 -4.05 10.54
N ASP A 17 -22.62 -4.25 9.35
CA ASP A 17 -21.89 -4.22 8.08
C ASP A 17 -21.26 -2.85 7.81
N MET A 18 -21.98 -1.77 8.12
CA MET A 18 -21.46 -0.39 8.02
C MET A 18 -20.28 -0.16 8.98
N ASN A 19 -20.38 -0.62 10.23
CA ASN A 19 -19.28 -0.50 11.19
C ASN A 19 -18.03 -1.30 10.74
N ASN A 20 -18.23 -2.48 10.17
CA ASN A 20 -17.14 -3.27 9.60
C ASN A 20 -16.49 -2.57 8.42
N ALA A 21 -17.28 -2.01 7.49
CA ALA A 21 -16.77 -1.27 6.35
C ALA A 21 -15.92 -0.06 6.79
N VAL A 22 -16.39 0.70 7.79
CA VAL A 22 -15.64 1.83 8.36
C VAL A 22 -14.32 1.36 8.99
N THR A 23 -14.35 0.27 9.74
CA THR A 23 -13.15 -0.32 10.37
C THR A 23 -12.13 -0.77 9.32
N PHE A 24 -12.60 -1.47 8.28
CA PHE A 24 -11.77 -1.90 7.17
C PHE A 24 -11.12 -0.73 6.43
N MET A 25 -11.89 0.32 6.12
CA MET A 25 -11.34 1.52 5.46
C MET A 25 -10.26 2.21 6.29
N ARG A 26 -10.41 2.25 7.62
CA ARG A 26 -9.38 2.78 8.53
C ARG A 26 -8.12 1.90 8.52
N ALA A 27 -8.29 0.59 8.63
CA ALA A 27 -7.18 -0.36 8.58
C ALA A 27 -6.41 -0.28 7.26
N GLN A 28 -7.12 -0.11 6.14
CA GLN A 28 -6.50 -0.03 4.81
C GLN A 28 -5.58 1.20 4.65
N ARG A 29 -5.94 2.34 5.25
CA ARG A 29 -5.08 3.53 5.26
C ARG A 29 -3.79 3.28 6.04
N VAL A 30 -3.91 2.68 7.23
CA VAL A 30 -2.74 2.34 8.08
C VAL A 30 -1.85 1.32 7.38
N HIS A 31 -2.45 0.29 6.78
CA HIS A 31 -1.73 -0.72 6.01
C HIS A 31 -0.91 -0.09 4.88
N LYS A 32 -1.50 0.82 4.10
CA LYS A 32 -0.78 1.56 3.06
C LYS A 32 0.41 2.34 3.62
N THR A 33 0.21 3.09 4.71
CA THR A 33 1.29 3.85 5.35
C THR A 33 2.44 2.95 5.84
N LEU A 34 2.13 1.75 6.34
CA LEU A 34 3.15 0.79 6.77
C LEU A 34 3.90 0.19 5.59
N LEU A 35 3.20 -0.15 4.51
CA LEU A 35 3.83 -0.63 3.28
C LEU A 35 4.79 0.39 2.70
N ASP A 36 4.37 1.65 2.55
CA ASP A 36 5.22 2.71 2.00
C ASP A 36 6.51 2.89 2.82
N ARG A 37 6.44 2.69 4.14
CA ARG A 37 7.60 2.85 5.04
C ARG A 37 8.56 1.67 5.03
N TYR A 38 8.02 0.45 5.07
CA TYR A 38 8.84 -0.75 5.31
C TYR A 38 9.11 -1.56 4.04
N ASN A 39 8.27 -1.43 3.01
CA ASN A 39 8.43 -2.11 1.73
C ASN A 39 8.13 -1.19 0.54
N PRO A 40 8.96 -0.15 0.31
CA PRO A 40 8.76 0.79 -0.79
C PRO A 40 8.97 0.17 -2.19
N LEU A 41 9.45 -1.08 -2.27
CA LEU A 41 9.68 -1.78 -3.54
C LEU A 41 8.53 -2.77 -3.88
N ILE A 42 7.42 -2.71 -3.14
CA ILE A 42 6.32 -3.68 -3.30
C ILE A 42 5.57 -3.55 -4.63
N ASP A 43 5.48 -2.32 -5.16
CA ASP A 43 4.77 -2.03 -6.41
C ASP A 43 5.64 -2.23 -7.66
N LEU A 44 6.93 -2.56 -7.49
CA LEU A 44 7.88 -2.75 -8.59
C LEU A 44 7.73 -4.13 -9.23
N THR A 45 8.01 -4.20 -10.54
CA THR A 45 8.15 -5.49 -11.23
C THR A 45 9.36 -6.27 -10.69
N ALA A 46 9.46 -7.55 -11.07
CA ALA A 46 10.59 -8.37 -10.66
C ALA A 46 11.93 -7.79 -11.14
N GLU A 47 11.97 -7.29 -12.38
CA GLU A 47 13.15 -6.69 -12.98
C GLU A 47 13.56 -5.40 -12.26
N GLU A 48 12.60 -4.51 -11.99
CA GLU A 48 12.83 -3.23 -11.30
C GLU A 48 13.32 -3.45 -9.86
N ARG A 49 12.77 -4.46 -9.17
CA ARG A 49 13.20 -4.83 -7.82
C ARG A 49 14.64 -5.34 -7.79
N ILE A 50 15.05 -6.13 -8.78
CA ILE A 50 16.43 -6.61 -8.92
C ILE A 50 17.38 -5.43 -9.12
N GLU A 51 17.03 -4.50 -10.00
CA GLU A 51 17.85 -3.31 -10.27
C GLU A 51 17.96 -2.39 -9.04
N ALA A 52 16.84 -2.11 -8.36
CA ALA A 52 16.82 -1.31 -7.14
C ALA A 52 17.64 -1.95 -6.01
N THR A 53 17.60 -3.28 -5.89
CA THR A 53 18.43 -4.03 -4.94
C THR A 53 19.90 -3.94 -5.33
N ALA A 54 20.24 -4.12 -6.61
CA ALA A 54 21.61 -4.00 -7.10
C ALA A 54 22.21 -2.62 -6.83
N ARG A 55 21.43 -1.54 -7.00
CA ARG A 55 21.84 -0.17 -6.61
C ARG A 55 22.03 -0.05 -5.09
N ARG A 56 21.09 -0.56 -4.29
CA ARG A 56 21.14 -0.48 -2.81
C ARG A 56 22.32 -1.24 -2.20
N VAL A 57 22.71 -2.39 -2.76
CA VAL A 57 23.84 -3.20 -2.26
C VAL A 57 25.18 -2.82 -2.88
N GLY A 58 25.22 -1.82 -3.76
CA GLY A 58 26.44 -1.36 -4.43
C GLY A 58 26.95 -2.28 -5.54
N LEU A 59 26.13 -3.23 -6.02
CA LEU A 59 26.45 -4.07 -7.18
C LEU A 59 26.36 -3.26 -8.50
N ASN A 60 25.50 -2.23 -8.54
CA ASN A 60 25.34 -1.31 -9.67
C ASN A 60 25.40 0.15 -9.20
N MET A 61 26.61 0.62 -8.88
CA MET A 61 26.85 2.00 -8.43
C MET A 61 26.89 2.99 -9.61
N PRO A 62 26.40 4.23 -9.42
CA PRO A 62 26.58 5.28 -10.41
C PRO A 62 28.08 5.61 -10.58
N ILE A 63 28.49 5.81 -11.83
CA ILE A 63 29.86 6.15 -12.18
C ILE A 63 30.13 7.58 -11.67
N SER A 64 31.18 7.77 -10.88
CA SER A 64 31.58 9.10 -10.45
C SER A 64 32.04 9.93 -11.66
N PRO A 65 31.64 11.21 -11.77
CA PRO A 65 32.17 12.08 -12.81
C PRO A 65 33.69 12.17 -12.64
N LYS A 66 34.42 11.90 -13.73
CA LYS A 66 35.87 12.05 -13.75
C LYS A 66 36.18 13.52 -13.49
N ILE A 67 36.70 13.82 -12.31
CA ILE A 67 37.30 15.12 -12.03
C ILE A 67 38.60 15.13 -12.83
N ASP A 68 38.58 15.71 -14.03
CA ASP A 68 39.81 16.04 -14.74
C ASP A 68 40.58 17.01 -13.85
N LYS A 69 41.61 16.48 -13.18
CA LYS A 69 42.57 17.31 -12.47
C LYS A 69 43.27 18.15 -13.53
N SER A 70 42.88 19.41 -13.64
CA SER A 70 43.69 20.43 -14.29
C SER A 70 44.96 20.60 -13.45
N GLU A 71 46.10 20.40 -14.11
CA GLU A 71 47.46 20.58 -13.61
C GLU A 71 47.72 21.98 -13.05
#